data_AF-A0A955GYW7-F1
#
_entry.id   AF-A0A955GYW7-F1
#
_cell.length_a   1.000
_cell.length_b   1.000
_cell.length_c   1.000
_cell.angle_alpha   90.00
_cell.angle_beta   90.00
_cell.angle_gamma   90.00
#
_symmetry.space_group_name_H-M   'P 1'
#
loop_
_entity.id
_entity.type
_entity.pdbx_description
1 polymer ?
#
loop_
_entity_poly.entity_id
_entity_poly.type
_entity_poly.pdbx_seq_one_letter_code
_entity_poly.pdbx_strand_id
1 'polypeptide(L)'
;MYSNQATVCNDANENYEIANTVKTVADGTHPLAQVILDRSQNIDLDFVRSVVNRSIFSWEGRHPTPALDEAENFIGTDLDLLSFMVPLVTRGAVIELPTYKSRRPVVKKASERKVGQSRFGQITGLTSNQDVFSFSVRIRDQSVIAKNLETEQETVGAWRNYMLVDCDGRWHDGWNSIVWDPSRAENAFLAQNKLWTSNSVSFKYYVHPNRRQSVFGAPYLLLKMLSNRITDEAKFYRREMQRLEALGFTLPQGEKAEYEAPVSLGSTEKIAVETLEMVLDMPRYRYFYSSVSDSEAGLVEAYHMHKLFTYTLKPLVQFVIRADEAAYFQFGHKTKFVAHWMGQSSWESGYRTPRGRTDWNRMVLSNKTTLRYRIKTVTEEVSAE
;
A
#
# COMPACT_ATOMS: atom_id res chain seq x y z
N MET A 1 -34.85 -49.88 28.84
CA MET A 1 -35.69 -49.38 27.74
C MET A 1 -35.10 -48.05 27.29
N TYR A 2 -34.65 -48.01 26.05
CA TYR A 2 -34.14 -46.82 25.37
C TYR A 2 -35.29 -45.86 25.03
N SER A 3 -35.16 -44.58 25.37
CA SER A 3 -35.36 -43.49 24.41
C SER A 3 -34.85 -42.16 24.99
N ASN A 4 -33.60 -41.82 24.65
CA ASN A 4 -33.15 -40.44 24.63
C ASN A 4 -33.40 -39.94 23.21
N GLN A 5 -34.48 -39.18 23.01
CA GLN A 5 -34.62 -38.38 21.80
C GLN A 5 -33.74 -37.15 21.97
N ALA A 6 -32.53 -37.24 21.42
CA ALA A 6 -31.71 -36.07 21.15
C ALA A 6 -32.47 -35.19 20.15
N THR A 7 -32.90 -34.02 20.60
CA THR A 7 -33.28 -32.92 19.71
C THR A 7 -32.03 -32.51 18.97
N VAL A 8 -31.87 -33.03 17.76
CA VAL A 8 -30.90 -32.56 16.79
C VAL A 8 -31.31 -31.14 16.43
N CYS A 9 -30.59 -30.14 16.94
CA CYS A 9 -30.63 -28.79 16.37
C CYS A 9 -30.00 -28.88 14.96
N ASN A 10 -30.83 -29.20 13.98
CA ASN A 10 -30.53 -28.94 12.58
C ASN A 10 -30.72 -27.42 12.37
N ASP A 11 -29.70 -26.63 12.65
CA ASP A 11 -29.59 -25.27 12.12
C ASP A 11 -29.29 -25.38 10.62
N ALA A 12 -30.34 -25.67 9.86
CA ALA A 12 -30.34 -25.71 8.42
C ALA A 12 -30.41 -24.28 7.87
N ASN A 13 -29.42 -23.92 7.06
CA ASN A 13 -29.46 -22.82 6.09
C ASN A 13 -29.80 -21.42 6.63
N GLU A 14 -28.87 -20.82 7.39
CA GLU A 14 -28.78 -19.36 7.35
C GLU A 14 -28.22 -18.93 5.99
N ASN A 15 -29.12 -18.51 5.10
CA ASN A 15 -28.76 -17.83 3.86
C ASN A 15 -28.19 -16.46 4.21
N TYR A 16 -26.89 -16.40 4.48
CA TYR A 16 -26.19 -15.14 4.66
C TYR A 16 -26.22 -14.34 3.34
N GLU A 17 -26.83 -13.16 3.36
CA GLU A 17 -26.71 -12.17 2.29
C GLU A 17 -25.39 -11.38 2.42
N ILE A 18 -24.87 -10.86 1.32
CA ILE A 18 -23.70 -9.97 1.34
C ILE A 18 -24.01 -8.76 2.23
N ALA A 19 -23.07 -8.40 3.11
CA ALA A 19 -23.19 -7.22 3.95
C ALA A 19 -23.63 -5.95 3.17
N ASN A 20 -24.64 -5.25 3.67
CA ASN A 20 -25.24 -4.10 2.98
C ASN A 20 -24.24 -2.97 2.65
N THR A 21 -23.20 -2.80 3.48
CA THR A 21 -22.13 -1.83 3.21
C THR A 21 -21.31 -2.18 1.97
N VAL A 22 -21.06 -3.47 1.72
CA VAL A 22 -20.41 -3.94 0.49
C VAL A 22 -21.33 -3.74 -0.70
N LYS A 23 -22.61 -4.10 -0.57
CA LYS A 23 -23.61 -3.93 -1.63
C LYS A 23 -23.74 -2.47 -2.07
N THR A 24 -23.88 -1.53 -1.14
CA THR A 24 -23.99 -0.09 -1.46
C THR A 24 -22.74 0.49 -2.13
N VAL A 25 -21.54 0.03 -1.75
CA VAL A 25 -20.31 0.39 -2.46
C VAL A 25 -20.28 -0.22 -3.86
N ALA A 26 -20.60 -1.51 -3.98
CA ALA A 26 -20.65 -2.23 -5.26
C ALA A 26 -21.68 -1.64 -6.24
N ASP A 27 -22.80 -1.11 -5.73
CA ASP A 27 -23.82 -0.47 -6.56
C ASP A 27 -23.50 1.00 -6.89
N GLY A 28 -22.47 1.57 -6.26
CA GLY A 28 -22.08 2.97 -6.40
C GLY A 28 -23.01 3.95 -5.69
N THR A 29 -23.80 3.49 -4.72
CA THR A 29 -24.76 4.31 -3.94
C THR A 29 -24.19 4.77 -2.61
N HIS A 30 -23.09 4.18 -2.13
CA HIS A 30 -22.37 4.65 -0.95
C HIS A 30 -21.83 6.09 -1.16
N PRO A 31 -21.95 7.02 -0.19
CA PRO A 31 -21.55 8.43 -0.37
C PRO A 31 -20.11 8.62 -0.87
N LEU A 32 -19.15 7.91 -0.26
CA LEU A 32 -17.75 7.96 -0.73
C LEU A 32 -17.58 7.42 -2.15
N ALA A 33 -18.32 6.37 -2.53
CA ALA A 33 -18.25 5.84 -3.89
C ALA A 33 -18.83 6.83 -4.90
N GLN A 34 -19.91 7.55 -4.54
CA GLN A 34 -20.51 8.57 -5.39
C GLN A 34 -19.54 9.72 -5.71
N VAL A 35 -18.77 10.17 -4.72
CA VAL A 35 -17.73 11.19 -4.91
C VAL A 35 -16.60 10.65 -5.80
N ILE A 36 -16.09 9.45 -5.52
CA ILE A 36 -15.03 8.82 -6.32
C ILE A 36 -15.46 8.67 -7.79
N LEU A 37 -16.72 8.30 -8.02
CA LEU A 37 -17.29 8.07 -9.35
C LEU A 37 -17.67 9.35 -10.11
N ASP A 38 -17.60 10.52 -9.48
CA ASP A 38 -17.98 11.80 -10.08
C ASP A 38 -16.75 12.62 -10.47
N ARG A 39 -16.48 12.78 -11.77
CA ARG A 39 -15.32 13.54 -12.29
C ARG A 39 -15.41 15.05 -12.11
N SER A 40 -16.58 15.58 -11.79
CA SER A 40 -16.73 17.00 -11.45
C SER A 40 -16.32 17.32 -10.01
N GLN A 41 -16.21 16.31 -9.15
CA GLN A 41 -15.78 16.45 -7.77
C GLN A 41 -14.27 16.38 -7.66
N ASN A 42 -13.68 17.35 -6.97
CA ASN A 42 -12.25 17.33 -6.64
C ASN A 42 -11.99 16.33 -5.52
N ILE A 43 -10.90 15.55 -5.65
CA ILE A 43 -10.42 14.68 -4.58
C ILE A 43 -9.06 15.18 -4.08
N ASP A 44 -9.04 15.68 -2.85
CA ASP A 44 -7.83 16.19 -2.19
C ASP A 44 -7.23 15.17 -1.20
N LEU A 45 -6.18 15.60 -0.50
CA LEU A 45 -5.49 14.75 0.48
C LEU A 45 -6.38 14.34 1.65
N ASP A 46 -7.28 15.22 2.11
CA ASP A 46 -8.14 14.95 3.25
C ASP A 46 -9.24 13.96 2.89
N PHE A 47 -9.84 14.09 1.71
CA PHE A 47 -10.75 13.10 1.17
C PHE A 47 -10.06 11.72 1.06
N VAL A 48 -8.86 11.67 0.47
CA VAL A 48 -8.11 10.41 0.34
C VAL A 48 -7.81 9.80 1.70
N ARG A 49 -7.35 10.59 2.68
CA ARG A 49 -7.12 10.13 4.06
C ARG A 49 -8.40 9.59 4.70
N SER A 50 -9.53 10.24 4.48
CA SER A 50 -10.82 9.79 5.01
C SER A 50 -11.21 8.39 4.49
N VAL A 51 -10.89 8.07 3.23
CA VAL A 51 -11.13 6.74 2.65
C VAL A 51 -10.11 5.73 3.19
N VAL A 52 -8.83 6.09 3.24
CA VAL A 52 -7.74 5.24 3.78
C VAL A 52 -8.02 4.83 5.22
N ASN A 53 -8.47 5.76 6.07
CA ASN A 53 -8.75 5.52 7.48
C ASN A 53 -9.89 4.50 7.71
N ARG A 54 -10.71 4.18 6.69
CA ARG A 54 -11.72 3.11 6.79
C ARG A 54 -11.13 1.71 6.87
N SER A 55 -9.87 1.51 6.47
CA SER A 55 -9.24 0.18 6.39
C SER A 55 -8.49 -0.25 7.66
N ILE A 56 -8.68 0.51 8.77
CA ILE A 56 -8.10 0.27 10.11
C ILE A 56 -6.65 -0.25 10.01
N PHE A 57 -5.75 0.66 9.58
CA PHE A 57 -4.33 0.39 9.38
C PHE A 57 -3.50 1.07 10.47
N SER A 58 -3.77 0.74 11.73
CA SER A 58 -3.14 1.32 12.91
C SER A 58 -3.03 0.27 14.03
N TRP A 59 -2.11 0.47 14.97
CA TRP A 59 -2.04 -0.28 16.23
C TRP A 59 -3.05 0.25 17.27
N GLU A 60 -3.55 1.46 17.12
CA GLU A 60 -4.50 2.07 18.04
C GLU A 60 -5.82 1.30 18.09
N GLY A 61 -6.33 1.03 19.30
CA GLY A 61 -7.54 0.25 19.52
C GLY A 61 -7.40 -1.26 19.26
N ARG A 62 -6.19 -1.75 18.96
CA ARG A 62 -5.90 -3.20 18.91
C ARG A 62 -5.42 -3.70 20.28
N HIS A 63 -5.55 -5.01 20.49
CA HIS A 63 -5.08 -5.71 21.69
C HIS A 63 -4.16 -6.86 21.29
N PRO A 64 -2.98 -6.56 20.71
CA PRO A 64 -2.04 -7.60 20.33
C PRO A 64 -1.48 -8.33 21.55
N THR A 65 -1.04 -9.55 21.34
CA THR A 65 -0.41 -10.40 22.35
C THR A 65 0.97 -10.91 21.87
N PRO A 66 1.87 -11.24 22.81
CA PRO A 66 3.07 -12.00 22.50
C PRO A 66 2.70 -13.34 21.85
N ALA A 67 3.28 -13.63 20.69
CA ALA A 67 3.13 -14.92 20.02
C ALA A 67 4.22 -15.87 20.51
N LEU A 68 3.80 -17.07 20.91
CA LEU A 68 4.68 -18.15 21.37
C LEU A 68 4.66 -19.32 20.36
N ASP A 69 5.75 -20.09 20.30
CA ASP A 69 5.78 -21.38 19.61
C ASP A 69 5.22 -22.53 20.49
N GLU A 70 5.24 -23.77 19.98
CA GLU A 70 4.75 -24.95 20.72
C GLU A 70 5.55 -25.26 21.99
N ALA A 71 6.77 -24.73 22.11
CA ALA A 71 7.64 -24.86 23.27
C ALA A 71 7.61 -23.61 24.17
N GLU A 72 6.59 -22.75 24.02
CA GLU A 72 6.38 -21.50 24.75
C GLU A 72 7.48 -20.44 24.55
N ASN A 73 8.33 -20.56 23.52
CA ASN A 73 9.32 -19.54 23.20
C ASN A 73 8.67 -18.36 22.47
N PHE A 74 9.10 -17.15 22.82
CA PHE A 74 8.64 -15.93 22.14
C PHE A 74 9.14 -15.88 20.69
N ILE A 75 8.23 -15.72 19.74
CA ILE A 75 8.51 -15.64 18.29
C ILE A 75 8.06 -14.32 17.66
N GLY A 76 7.83 -13.30 18.48
CA GLY A 76 7.35 -11.98 18.04
C GLY A 76 5.93 -11.67 18.54
N THR A 77 5.40 -10.54 18.12
CA THR A 77 4.03 -10.11 18.43
C THR A 77 3.07 -10.52 17.31
N ASP A 78 1.79 -10.70 17.65
CA ASP A 78 0.71 -10.87 16.66
C ASP A 78 0.29 -9.54 15.99
N LEU A 79 0.85 -8.40 16.43
CA LEU A 79 0.79 -7.14 15.69
C LEU A 79 1.58 -7.29 14.38
N ASP A 80 1.05 -6.78 13.28
CA ASP A 80 1.77 -6.76 12.01
C ASP A 80 2.59 -5.48 11.83
N LEU A 81 3.80 -5.62 11.27
CA LEU A 81 4.69 -4.48 11.05
C LEU A 81 4.04 -3.39 10.21
N LEU A 82 3.36 -3.73 9.10
CA LEU A 82 2.82 -2.69 8.23
C LEU A 82 1.79 -1.83 8.98
N SER A 83 0.86 -2.42 9.73
CA SER A 83 -0.08 -1.67 10.56
C SER A 83 0.62 -0.87 11.67
N PHE A 84 1.77 -1.33 12.16
CA PHE A 84 2.58 -0.59 13.11
C PHE A 84 3.25 0.64 12.49
N MET A 85 3.72 0.53 11.24
CA MET A 85 4.45 1.60 10.55
C MET A 85 3.59 2.81 10.18
N VAL A 86 2.28 2.65 9.94
CA VAL A 86 1.43 3.75 9.47
C VAL A 86 1.32 4.90 10.49
N PRO A 87 1.02 4.67 11.78
CA PRO A 87 1.04 5.75 12.77
C PRO A 87 2.42 6.40 12.93
N LEU A 88 3.50 5.62 12.86
CA LEU A 88 4.88 6.12 12.91
C LEU A 88 5.16 7.10 11.76
N VAL A 89 4.69 6.80 10.55
CA VAL A 89 4.83 7.69 9.38
C VAL A 89 4.00 8.95 9.55
N THR A 90 2.76 8.83 10.04
CA THR A 90 1.85 9.97 10.23
C THR A 90 2.44 11.01 11.17
N ARG A 91 3.12 10.59 12.24
CA ARG A 91 3.81 11.51 13.16
C ARG A 91 5.24 11.87 12.76
N GLY A 92 5.76 11.29 11.67
CA GLY A 92 7.15 11.46 11.25
C GLY A 92 8.14 10.97 12.31
N ALA A 93 7.98 9.74 12.78
CA ALA A 93 8.88 9.12 13.74
C ALA A 93 10.31 9.00 13.18
N VAL A 94 11.32 9.13 14.05
CA VAL A 94 12.71 8.83 13.70
C VAL A 94 12.98 7.36 13.98
N ILE A 95 13.49 6.66 12.98
CA ILE A 95 13.87 5.26 13.09
C ILE A 95 15.36 5.08 12.85
N GLU A 96 15.89 3.97 13.35
CA GLU A 96 17.24 3.51 13.07
C GLU A 96 17.21 2.12 12.44
N LEU A 97 18.07 1.92 11.43
CA LEU A 97 18.38 0.65 10.79
C LEU A 97 19.88 0.37 11.02
N PRO A 98 20.22 -0.30 12.14
CA PRO A 98 21.62 -0.53 12.52
C PRO A 98 22.39 -1.31 11.45
N THR A 99 21.72 -2.29 10.83
CA THR A 99 22.22 -3.05 9.69
C THR A 99 21.15 -3.10 8.60
N TYR A 100 21.56 -2.94 7.34
CA TYR A 100 20.67 -3.08 6.19
C TYR A 100 21.52 -3.40 4.95
N LYS A 101 21.27 -4.58 4.36
CA LYS A 101 21.87 -5.01 3.09
C LYS A 101 20.83 -4.82 1.99
N SER A 102 21.13 -3.99 1.00
CA SER A 102 20.18 -3.72 -0.08
C SER A 102 20.04 -4.96 -0.98
N ARG A 103 18.82 -5.43 -1.20
CA ARG A 103 18.55 -6.48 -2.19
C ARG A 103 18.48 -5.95 -3.63
N ARG A 104 18.26 -4.65 -3.81
CA ARG A 104 18.38 -3.98 -5.11
C ARG A 104 19.77 -3.36 -5.27
N PRO A 105 20.25 -3.17 -6.51
CA PRO A 105 21.51 -2.47 -6.77
C PRO A 105 21.60 -1.15 -6.03
N VAL A 106 22.80 -0.85 -5.53
CA VAL A 106 23.03 0.40 -4.82
C VAL A 106 23.06 1.53 -5.83
N VAL A 107 22.15 2.49 -5.67
CA VAL A 107 22.05 3.66 -6.54
C VAL A 107 22.68 4.85 -5.82
N LYS A 108 23.66 5.51 -6.45
CA LYS A 108 24.36 6.68 -5.90
C LYS A 108 24.30 7.86 -6.86
N LYS A 109 24.15 9.07 -6.31
CA LYS A 109 24.44 10.32 -7.01
C LYS A 109 25.90 10.70 -6.77
N ALA A 110 26.52 11.36 -7.74
CA ALA A 110 27.92 11.79 -7.61
C ALA A 110 28.08 12.85 -6.52
N SER A 111 27.03 13.65 -6.29
CA SER A 111 26.94 14.67 -5.26
C SER A 111 26.73 14.14 -3.82
N GLU A 112 26.59 12.82 -3.61
CA GLU A 112 26.22 12.25 -2.31
C GLU A 112 27.29 11.31 -1.75
N ARG A 113 27.57 11.42 -0.45
CA ARG A 113 28.43 10.48 0.29
C ARG A 113 27.72 9.95 1.53
N LYS A 114 27.88 8.64 1.80
CA LYS A 114 27.38 7.99 3.02
C LYS A 114 28.44 8.06 4.12
N VAL A 115 28.03 8.40 5.33
CA VAL A 115 28.85 8.41 6.54
C VAL A 115 28.37 7.28 7.47
N GLY A 116 29.27 6.38 7.84
CA GLY A 116 28.94 5.27 8.74
C GLY A 116 28.12 4.13 8.11
N GLN A 117 27.78 3.14 8.93
CA GLN A 117 27.05 1.94 8.51
C GLN A 117 25.54 2.01 8.81
N SER A 118 25.18 2.52 9.99
CA SER A 118 23.79 2.72 10.41
C SER A 118 23.09 3.71 9.49
N ARG A 119 21.78 3.55 9.33
CA ARG A 119 20.90 4.48 8.61
C ARG A 119 19.85 4.94 9.59
N PHE A 120 19.61 6.23 9.64
CA PHE A 120 18.63 6.77 10.57
C PHE A 120 18.03 8.05 10.03
N GLY A 121 16.82 8.34 10.46
CA GLY A 121 16.15 9.56 10.06
C GLY A 121 14.65 9.50 10.20
N GLN A 122 14.04 10.63 9.87
CA GLN A 122 12.60 10.79 9.91
C GLN A 122 11.94 9.96 8.82
N ILE A 123 10.92 9.16 9.17
CA ILE A 123 10.06 8.53 8.19
C ILE A 123 9.17 9.58 7.52
N THR A 124 9.12 9.56 6.20
CA THR A 124 8.34 10.52 5.41
C THR A 124 7.40 9.86 4.41
N GLY A 125 7.33 8.54 4.39
CA GLY A 125 6.35 7.83 3.59
C GLY A 125 6.48 6.33 3.68
N LEU A 126 5.41 5.65 3.28
CA LEU A 126 5.42 4.23 2.98
C LEU A 126 5.08 4.07 1.50
N THR A 127 5.75 3.11 0.87
CA THR A 127 5.55 2.81 -0.54
C THR A 127 5.43 1.31 -0.71
N SER A 128 4.68 0.91 -1.73
CA SER A 128 4.60 -0.48 -2.16
C SER A 128 4.85 -0.55 -3.65
N ASN A 129 5.35 -1.68 -4.14
CA ASN A 129 5.40 -1.95 -5.56
C ASN A 129 3.99 -2.29 -6.09
N GLN A 130 3.67 -1.83 -7.30
CA GLN A 130 2.35 -2.04 -7.91
C GLN A 130 2.17 -3.49 -8.38
N ASP A 131 3.25 -4.15 -8.81
CA ASP A 131 3.23 -5.46 -9.45
C ASP A 131 3.64 -6.59 -8.52
N VAL A 132 4.62 -6.39 -7.64
CA VAL A 132 5.09 -7.40 -6.68
C VAL A 132 4.76 -7.00 -5.24
N PHE A 133 4.83 -7.95 -4.30
CA PHE A 133 4.57 -7.69 -2.87
C PHE A 133 5.81 -7.14 -2.15
N SER A 134 6.37 -6.06 -2.67
CA SER A 134 7.45 -5.32 -2.03
C SER A 134 6.92 -4.08 -1.35
N PHE A 135 7.40 -3.83 -0.13
CA PHE A 135 7.03 -2.70 0.70
C PHE A 135 8.29 -1.99 1.16
N SER A 136 8.27 -0.66 1.20
CA SER A 136 9.43 0.14 1.60
C SER A 136 9.00 1.32 2.44
N VAL A 137 9.87 1.70 3.38
CA VAL A 137 9.79 2.98 4.09
C VAL A 137 10.66 4.01 3.40
N ARG A 138 10.14 5.22 3.24
CA ARG A 138 10.91 6.38 2.81
C ARG A 138 11.39 7.13 4.04
N ILE A 139 12.69 7.36 4.16
CA ILE A 139 13.25 8.19 5.24
C ILE A 139 14.08 9.34 4.68
N ARG A 140 14.17 10.43 5.45
CA ARG A 140 15.22 11.45 5.28
C ARG A 140 16.49 10.96 5.98
N ASP A 141 17.28 10.17 5.29
CA ASP A 141 18.45 9.48 5.85
C ASP A 141 19.57 10.46 6.16
N GLN A 142 19.75 10.72 7.45
CA GLN A 142 20.74 11.65 8.01
C GLN A 142 22.18 11.11 7.92
N SER A 143 22.37 9.84 7.57
CA SER A 143 23.70 9.27 7.32
C SER A 143 24.28 9.66 5.95
N VAL A 144 23.50 10.37 5.11
CA VAL A 144 23.93 10.82 3.78
C VAL A 144 24.17 12.33 3.80
N ILE A 145 25.33 12.74 3.29
CA ILE A 145 25.68 14.14 3.04
C ILE A 145 25.56 14.39 1.55
N ALA A 146 24.76 15.39 1.18
CA ALA A 146 24.58 15.83 -0.20
C ALA A 146 25.27 17.18 -0.40
N LYS A 147 26.09 17.29 -1.46
CA LYS A 147 26.79 18.52 -1.85
C LYS A 147 26.02 19.20 -2.98
N ASN A 148 25.70 20.48 -2.82
CA ASN A 148 25.21 21.30 -3.93
C ASN A 148 26.36 21.51 -4.94
N LEU A 149 26.15 21.16 -6.21
CA LEU A 149 27.21 21.22 -7.22
C LEU A 149 27.55 22.65 -7.65
N GLU A 150 26.62 23.60 -7.52
CA GLU A 150 26.83 25.01 -7.88
C GLU A 150 27.44 25.80 -6.73
N THR A 151 26.93 25.62 -5.52
CA THR A 151 27.34 26.42 -4.34
C THR A 151 28.40 25.74 -3.48
N GLU A 152 28.73 24.48 -3.79
CA GLU A 152 29.59 23.59 -2.99
C GLU A 152 29.15 23.34 -1.54
N GLN A 153 27.98 23.83 -1.14
CA GLN A 153 27.48 23.68 0.22
C GLN A 153 27.05 22.24 0.50
N GLU A 154 27.50 21.70 1.63
CA GLU A 154 27.06 20.39 2.12
C GLU A 154 25.77 20.53 2.95
N THR A 155 24.84 19.60 2.74
CA THR A 155 23.61 19.45 3.52
C THR A 155 23.49 18.03 4.04
N VAL A 156 22.97 17.90 5.26
CA VAL A 156 22.74 16.59 5.90
C VAL A 156 21.34 16.10 5.56
N GLY A 157 21.25 14.82 5.20
CA GLY A 157 20.02 14.14 4.92
C GLY A 157 19.75 13.97 3.43
N ALA A 158 19.51 12.74 2.99
CA ALA A 158 19.00 12.46 1.65
C ALA A 158 17.75 11.58 1.69
N TRP A 159 16.83 11.78 0.76
CA TRP A 159 15.65 10.95 0.62
C TRP A 159 16.04 9.56 0.12
N ARG A 160 15.71 8.51 0.89
CA ARG A 160 15.99 7.11 0.56
C ARG A 160 14.78 6.21 0.83
N ASN A 161 14.65 5.16 0.02
CA ASN A 161 13.69 4.09 0.26
C ASN A 161 14.42 2.85 0.75
N TYR A 162 13.93 2.26 1.84
CA TYR A 162 14.43 1.04 2.45
C TYR A 162 13.33 -0.02 2.46
N MET A 163 13.61 -1.18 1.90
CA MET A 163 12.65 -2.28 1.78
C MET A 163 12.38 -2.90 3.15
N LEU A 164 11.11 -2.95 3.52
CA LEU A 164 10.57 -3.70 4.66
C LEU A 164 10.35 -5.18 4.26
N VAL A 165 9.89 -5.34 3.03
CA VAL A 165 9.57 -6.62 2.39
C VAL A 165 10.17 -6.58 1.00
N ASP A 166 10.90 -7.62 0.67
CA ASP A 166 11.65 -7.75 -0.55
C ASP A 166 10.76 -7.90 -1.79
N CYS A 167 11.41 -7.81 -2.95
CA CYS A 167 10.80 -8.02 -4.25
C CYS A 167 10.10 -9.38 -4.40
N ASP A 168 10.51 -10.41 -3.65
CA ASP A 168 9.89 -11.75 -3.64
C ASP A 168 8.76 -11.93 -2.61
N GLY A 169 8.37 -10.86 -1.91
CA GLY A 169 7.32 -10.91 -0.89
C GLY A 169 7.74 -11.52 0.44
N ARG A 170 9.05 -11.71 0.67
CA ARG A 170 9.60 -12.14 1.95
C ARG A 170 10.05 -10.95 2.78
N TRP A 171 10.12 -11.16 4.10
CA TRP A 171 10.75 -10.22 5.02
C TRP A 171 12.12 -9.81 4.51
N HIS A 172 12.39 -8.51 4.52
CA HIS A 172 13.75 -8.05 4.35
C HIS A 172 14.51 -8.29 5.65
N ASP A 173 15.75 -8.79 5.55
CA ASP A 173 16.59 -9.05 6.71
C ASP A 173 16.72 -7.80 7.60
N GLY A 174 16.54 -8.00 8.91
CA GLY A 174 16.63 -6.95 9.93
C GLY A 174 15.33 -6.17 10.19
N TRP A 175 14.27 -6.37 9.38
CA TRP A 175 13.00 -5.65 9.56
C TRP A 175 11.96 -6.36 10.41
N ASN A 176 12.24 -7.61 10.82
CA ASN A 176 11.42 -8.33 11.80
C ASN A 176 11.45 -7.66 13.19
N SER A 177 12.34 -6.69 13.41
CA SER A 177 12.35 -5.80 14.57
C SER A 177 12.55 -4.35 14.16
N ILE A 178 12.08 -3.39 14.96
CA ILE A 178 12.29 -1.97 14.72
C ILE A 178 12.83 -1.25 15.96
N VAL A 179 13.76 -0.32 15.72
CA VAL A 179 14.33 0.59 16.71
C VAL A 179 13.89 2.01 16.36
N TRP A 180 13.26 2.70 17.31
CA TRP A 180 12.76 4.07 17.12
C TRP A 180 12.61 4.76 18.48
N ASP A 181 12.35 6.07 18.45
CA ASP A 181 12.02 6.83 19.65
C ASP A 181 10.49 6.82 19.90
N PRO A 182 10.00 6.02 20.88
CA PRO A 182 8.57 5.83 21.11
C PRO A 182 7.92 7.02 21.79
N SER A 183 6.73 7.40 21.31
CA SER A 183 5.91 8.38 22.01
C SER A 183 5.38 7.84 23.34
N ARG A 184 4.87 8.72 24.22
CA ARG A 184 4.22 8.29 25.47
C ARG A 184 3.06 7.32 25.24
N ALA A 185 2.25 7.57 24.20
CA ALA A 185 1.12 6.71 23.86
C ALA A 185 1.58 5.33 23.34
N GLU A 186 2.63 5.30 22.50
CA GLU A 186 3.24 4.06 22.03
C GLU A 186 3.84 3.26 23.18
N ASN A 187 4.61 3.90 24.07
CA ASN A 187 5.17 3.27 25.26
C ASN A 187 4.08 2.64 26.14
N ALA A 188 2.99 3.35 26.37
CA ALA A 188 1.86 2.84 27.15
C ALA A 188 1.21 1.63 26.47
N PHE A 189 0.97 1.70 25.16
CA PHE A 189 0.41 0.60 24.38
C PHE A 189 1.30 -0.64 24.42
N LEU A 190 2.60 -0.48 24.19
CA LEU A 190 3.56 -1.58 24.18
C LEU A 190 3.72 -2.22 25.57
N ALA A 191 3.75 -1.40 26.63
CA ALA A 191 3.84 -1.89 28.00
C ALA A 191 2.56 -2.65 28.42
N GLN A 192 1.38 -2.07 28.13
CA GLN A 192 0.08 -2.67 28.47
C GLN A 192 -0.09 -4.05 27.82
N ASN A 193 0.34 -4.19 26.56
CA ASN A 193 0.22 -5.42 25.79
C ASN A 193 1.47 -6.33 25.90
N LYS A 194 2.46 -5.96 26.74
CA LYS A 194 3.71 -6.71 26.97
C LYS A 194 4.49 -7.05 25.69
N LEU A 195 4.60 -6.09 24.77
CA LEU A 195 5.16 -6.30 23.43
C LEU A 195 6.67 -5.98 23.31
N TRP A 196 7.28 -5.48 24.39
CA TRP A 196 8.69 -5.08 24.38
C TRP A 196 9.65 -6.26 24.25
N THR A 197 10.62 -6.12 23.35
CA THR A 197 11.85 -6.92 23.27
C THR A 197 13.05 -6.00 23.46
N SER A 198 13.44 -5.79 24.72
CA SER A 198 14.45 -4.80 25.13
C SER A 198 14.08 -3.39 24.62
N ASN A 199 14.87 -2.78 23.73
CA ASN A 199 14.63 -1.45 23.16
C ASN A 199 13.98 -1.53 21.76
N SER A 200 13.30 -2.63 21.45
CA SER A 200 12.69 -2.88 20.14
C SER A 200 11.35 -3.61 20.30
N VAL A 201 10.60 -3.71 19.21
CA VAL A 201 9.46 -4.61 19.07
C VAL A 201 9.74 -5.59 17.95
N SER A 202 9.51 -6.87 18.22
CA SER A 202 9.66 -7.96 17.25
C SER A 202 8.30 -8.39 16.70
N PHE A 203 8.20 -8.60 15.39
CA PHE A 203 6.94 -8.93 14.70
C PHE A 203 6.98 -10.34 14.15
N LYS A 204 5.93 -11.13 14.39
CA LYS A 204 5.79 -12.46 13.75
C LYS A 204 5.43 -12.32 12.27
N TYR A 205 4.66 -11.29 11.92
CA TYR A 205 4.15 -11.08 10.57
C TYR A 205 4.45 -9.67 10.09
N TYR A 206 4.84 -9.50 8.83
CA TYR A 206 4.82 -8.17 8.22
C TYR A 206 3.37 -7.77 7.92
N VAL A 207 2.51 -8.75 7.61
CA VAL A 207 1.07 -8.57 7.39
C VAL A 207 0.28 -9.67 8.11
N HIS A 208 -0.70 -9.28 8.94
CA HIS A 208 -1.40 -10.23 9.80
C HIS A 208 -2.32 -11.19 9.00
N PRO A 209 -2.38 -12.50 9.33
CA PRO A 209 -3.23 -13.47 8.63
C PRO A 209 -4.71 -13.12 8.54
N ASN A 210 -5.28 -12.47 9.56
CA ASN A 210 -6.70 -12.06 9.53
C ASN A 210 -6.97 -10.98 8.48
N ARG A 211 -5.97 -10.22 8.04
CA ARG A 211 -6.13 -9.18 7.00
C ARG A 211 -6.51 -9.77 5.64
N ARG A 212 -6.37 -11.08 5.42
CA ARG A 212 -6.85 -11.75 4.18
C ARG A 212 -8.34 -11.51 3.91
N GLN A 213 -9.14 -11.24 4.93
CA GLN A 213 -10.57 -10.95 4.77
C GLN A 213 -10.85 -9.51 4.31
N SER A 214 -9.88 -8.61 4.45
CA SER A 214 -10.05 -7.19 4.12
C SER A 214 -10.36 -6.97 2.64
N VAL A 215 -9.88 -7.84 1.75
CA VAL A 215 -10.12 -7.73 0.29
C VAL A 215 -11.60 -7.86 -0.10
N PHE A 216 -12.46 -8.34 0.80
CA PHE A 216 -13.90 -8.42 0.57
C PHE A 216 -14.63 -7.18 1.07
N GLY A 217 -14.01 -6.40 1.96
CA GLY A 217 -14.64 -5.32 2.71
C GLY A 217 -14.95 -4.09 1.87
N ALA A 218 -16.01 -3.37 2.26
CA ALA A 218 -16.33 -2.06 1.68
C ALA A 218 -15.13 -1.08 1.67
N PRO A 219 -14.26 -1.03 2.70
CA PRO A 219 -13.05 -0.21 2.66
C PRO A 219 -12.09 -0.56 1.51
N TYR A 220 -11.84 -1.85 1.26
CA TYR A 220 -10.98 -2.29 0.17
C TYR A 220 -11.57 -1.93 -1.20
N LEU A 221 -12.89 -2.13 -1.38
CA LEU A 221 -13.57 -1.74 -2.63
C LEU A 221 -13.48 -0.23 -2.89
N LEU A 222 -13.70 0.59 -1.86
CA LEU A 222 -13.53 2.04 -1.95
C LEU A 222 -12.09 2.42 -2.31
N LEU A 223 -11.09 1.77 -1.70
CA LEU A 223 -9.68 1.99 -2.03
C LEU A 223 -9.38 1.63 -3.49
N LYS A 224 -9.87 0.50 -4.01
CA LYS A 224 -9.69 0.13 -5.42
C LYS A 224 -10.34 1.13 -6.37
N MET A 225 -11.57 1.58 -6.07
CA MET A 225 -12.23 2.63 -6.86
C MET A 225 -11.44 3.94 -6.81
N LEU A 226 -10.96 4.34 -5.62
CA LEU A 226 -10.16 5.55 -5.43
C LEU A 226 -8.82 5.47 -6.16
N SER A 227 -8.13 4.34 -6.10
CA SER A 227 -6.87 4.10 -6.83
C SER A 227 -7.05 4.26 -8.34
N ASN A 228 -8.15 3.73 -8.88
CA ASN A 228 -8.51 3.89 -10.28
C ASN A 228 -8.78 5.37 -10.60
N ARG A 229 -9.52 6.07 -9.73
CA ARG A 229 -9.83 7.49 -9.89
C ARG A 229 -8.58 8.37 -9.87
N ILE A 230 -7.70 8.18 -8.90
CA ILE A 230 -6.40 8.87 -8.82
C ILE A 230 -5.58 8.65 -10.10
N THR A 231 -5.58 7.42 -10.64
CA THR A 231 -4.86 7.11 -11.88
C THR A 231 -5.49 7.77 -13.10
N ASP A 232 -6.82 7.83 -13.19
CA ASP A 232 -7.55 8.51 -14.25
C ASP A 232 -7.30 10.02 -14.24
N GLU A 233 -7.34 10.63 -13.06
CA GLU A 233 -7.15 12.08 -12.87
C GLU A 233 -5.68 12.49 -13.09
N ALA A 234 -4.73 11.69 -12.64
CA ALA A 234 -3.30 11.91 -12.96
C ALA A 234 -3.04 11.91 -14.48
N LYS A 235 -3.75 11.05 -15.23
CA LYS A 235 -3.67 11.02 -16.71
C LYS A 235 -4.32 12.24 -17.34
N PHE A 236 -5.43 12.72 -16.78
CA PHE A 236 -6.07 13.95 -17.22
C PHE A 236 -5.12 15.15 -17.09
N TYR A 237 -4.56 15.39 -15.90
CA TYR A 237 -3.63 16.52 -15.70
C TYR A 237 -2.35 16.40 -16.54
N ARG A 238 -1.86 15.19 -16.78
CA ARG A 238 -0.75 14.97 -17.73
C ARG A 238 -1.11 15.40 -19.16
N ARG A 239 -2.36 15.17 -19.60
CA ARG A 239 -2.84 15.63 -20.92
C ARG A 239 -3.02 17.14 -20.96
N GLU A 240 -3.49 17.76 -19.89
CA GLU A 240 -3.59 19.22 -19.80
C GLU A 240 -2.21 19.88 -19.89
N MET A 241 -1.19 19.32 -19.22
CA MET A 241 0.19 19.79 -19.39
C MET A 241 0.63 19.72 -20.87
N GLN A 242 0.43 18.57 -21.52
CA GLN A 242 0.79 18.39 -22.93
C GLN A 242 0.04 19.37 -23.86
N ARG A 243 -1.23 19.65 -23.55
CA ARG A 243 -2.06 20.60 -24.30
C ARG A 243 -1.52 22.02 -24.17
N LEU A 244 -1.19 22.46 -22.96
CA LEU A 244 -0.67 23.81 -22.69
C LEU A 244 0.75 24.02 -23.22
N GLU A 245 1.61 23.00 -23.11
CA GLU A 245 2.93 23.01 -23.75
C GLU A 245 2.81 23.14 -25.28
N ALA A 246 1.84 22.46 -25.89
CA ALA A 246 1.57 22.58 -27.34
C ALA A 246 1.02 23.96 -27.75
N LEU A 247 0.44 24.72 -26.81
CA LEU A 247 0.03 26.11 -27.01
C LEU A 247 1.18 27.12 -26.80
N GLY A 248 2.37 26.65 -26.41
CA GLY A 248 3.57 27.47 -26.26
C GLY A 248 3.84 27.95 -24.83
N PHE A 249 3.06 27.51 -23.84
CA PHE A 249 3.36 27.80 -22.43
C PHE A 249 4.53 26.95 -21.93
N THR A 250 5.34 27.51 -21.03
CA THR A 250 6.47 26.81 -20.41
C THR A 250 6.39 26.88 -18.90
N LEU A 251 6.89 25.84 -18.21
CA LEU A 251 6.95 25.87 -16.76
C LEU A 251 7.99 26.90 -16.30
N PRO A 252 7.65 27.78 -15.33
CA PRO A 252 8.59 28.71 -14.75
C PRO A 252 9.85 28.02 -14.18
N GLN A 253 10.98 28.74 -14.22
CA GLN A 253 12.22 28.25 -13.63
C GLN A 253 12.03 27.98 -12.13
N GLY A 254 12.54 26.85 -11.64
CA GLY A 254 12.43 26.42 -10.24
C GLY A 254 11.23 25.51 -9.94
N GLU A 255 10.22 25.44 -10.80
CA GLU A 255 9.08 24.51 -10.62
C GLU A 255 9.49 23.03 -10.71
N LYS A 256 10.49 22.76 -11.54
CA LYS A 256 11.08 21.44 -11.69
C LYS A 256 12.44 21.43 -11.02
N ALA A 257 12.58 20.60 -9.99
CA ALA A 257 13.87 20.35 -9.35
C ALA A 257 14.84 19.76 -10.38
N GLU A 258 16.11 20.17 -10.28
CA GLU A 258 17.18 19.61 -11.09
C GLU A 258 17.29 18.09 -10.85
N TYR A 259 17.39 17.36 -11.95
CA TYR A 259 17.47 15.91 -11.92
C TYR A 259 18.90 15.48 -12.23
N GLU A 260 19.60 15.02 -11.21
CA GLU A 260 20.83 14.27 -11.37
C GLU A 260 20.49 12.78 -11.56
N ALA A 261 20.81 12.23 -12.73
CA ALA A 261 20.61 10.81 -13.02
C ALA A 261 21.53 9.99 -12.12
N PRO A 262 20.99 9.09 -11.28
CA PRO A 262 21.83 8.36 -10.36
C PRO A 262 22.43 7.13 -11.06
N VAL A 263 23.61 6.71 -10.62
CA VAL A 263 24.35 5.57 -11.19
C VAL A 263 24.11 4.32 -10.35
N SER A 264 23.73 3.22 -11.00
CA SER A 264 23.60 1.91 -10.38
C SER A 264 24.97 1.24 -10.27
N LEU A 265 25.29 0.72 -9.09
CA LEU A 265 26.54 0.00 -8.82
C LEU A 265 26.25 -1.49 -8.57
N GLY A 266 27.14 -2.35 -9.08
CA GLY A 266 27.06 -3.81 -8.93
C GLY A 266 26.36 -4.51 -10.09
N SER A 267 26.58 -5.82 -10.20
CA SER A 267 25.88 -6.68 -11.16
C SER A 267 24.45 -6.98 -10.71
N THR A 268 23.56 -7.12 -11.68
CA THR A 268 22.18 -7.54 -11.45
C THR A 268 21.93 -8.95 -11.95
N GLU A 269 20.98 -9.62 -11.30
CA GLU A 269 20.37 -10.84 -11.80
C GLU A 269 18.85 -10.71 -11.88
N LYS A 270 18.24 -11.55 -12.71
CA LYS A 270 16.78 -11.60 -12.90
C LYS A 270 16.20 -12.77 -12.12
N ILE A 271 15.21 -12.48 -11.29
CA ILE A 271 14.45 -13.50 -10.56
C ILE A 271 12.99 -13.50 -11.00
N ALA A 272 12.37 -14.68 -10.98
CA ALA A 272 10.94 -14.85 -11.21
C ALA A 272 10.21 -14.82 -9.87
N VAL A 273 9.24 -13.93 -9.73
CA VAL A 273 8.46 -13.75 -8.50
C VAL A 273 6.98 -14.00 -8.78
N GLU A 274 6.36 -14.86 -8.00
CA GLU A 274 4.90 -15.00 -7.97
C GLU A 274 4.25 -13.85 -7.21
N THR A 275 3.16 -13.33 -7.76
CA THR A 275 2.40 -12.22 -7.19
C THR A 275 0.91 -12.42 -7.50
N LEU A 276 0.08 -11.62 -6.85
CA LEU A 276 -1.34 -11.58 -7.09
C LEU A 276 -1.74 -10.22 -7.67
N GLU A 277 -2.48 -10.29 -8.77
CA GLU A 277 -3.13 -9.16 -9.39
C GLU A 277 -4.61 -9.23 -9.08
N MET A 278 -5.12 -8.23 -8.36
CA MET A 278 -6.55 -8.09 -8.08
C MET A 278 -7.10 -6.86 -8.80
N VAL A 279 -8.23 -7.02 -9.49
CA VAL A 279 -8.87 -5.99 -10.32
C VAL A 279 -10.32 -5.86 -9.88
N LEU A 280 -10.75 -4.61 -9.67
CA LEU A 280 -12.15 -4.29 -9.44
C LEU A 280 -12.73 -3.70 -10.73
N ASP A 281 -13.66 -4.43 -11.34
CA ASP A 281 -14.54 -3.85 -12.36
C ASP A 281 -15.55 -3.00 -11.60
N MET A 282 -15.55 -1.69 -11.86
CA MET A 282 -16.34 -0.70 -11.13
C MET A 282 -17.38 -0.03 -12.03
N PRO A 283 -18.42 0.64 -11.47
CA PRO A 283 -19.34 1.43 -12.25
C PRO A 283 -18.60 2.51 -13.08
N ARG A 284 -19.20 2.93 -14.18
CA ARG A 284 -18.61 3.98 -15.03
C ARG A 284 -18.57 5.32 -14.29
N TYR A 285 -17.50 6.07 -14.52
CA TYR A 285 -17.42 7.47 -14.09
C TYR A 285 -18.56 8.29 -14.70
N ARG A 286 -19.05 9.26 -13.91
CA ARG A 286 -20.02 10.27 -14.31
C ARG A 286 -19.30 11.60 -14.51
N TYR A 287 -19.89 12.47 -15.34
CA TYR A 287 -19.40 13.81 -15.62
C TYR A 287 -17.95 13.85 -16.16
N PHE A 288 -17.36 15.04 -16.21
CA PHE A 288 -16.05 15.30 -16.79
C PHE A 288 -15.21 16.15 -15.83
N TYR A 289 -13.89 16.03 -15.97
CA TYR A 289 -12.95 16.92 -15.31
C TYR A 289 -13.03 18.31 -15.93
N SER A 290 -12.85 19.33 -15.09
CA SER A 290 -12.72 20.71 -15.54
C SER A 290 -11.32 20.95 -16.09
N SER A 291 -11.22 21.49 -17.30
CA SER A 291 -9.95 21.95 -17.86
C SER A 291 -9.35 23.09 -17.03
N VAL A 292 -8.02 23.11 -16.95
CA VAL A 292 -7.29 24.24 -16.38
C VAL A 292 -7.31 25.41 -17.36
N SER A 293 -7.01 26.61 -16.87
CA SER A 293 -6.96 27.82 -17.72
C SER A 293 -5.86 27.74 -18.78
N ASP A 294 -6.09 28.39 -19.93
CA ASP A 294 -5.12 28.51 -21.02
C ASP A 294 -4.06 29.58 -20.69
N SER A 295 -3.19 29.26 -19.73
CA SER A 295 -2.16 30.16 -19.22
C SER A 295 -0.98 29.40 -18.62
N GLU A 296 0.12 30.11 -18.33
CA GLU A 296 1.23 29.57 -17.55
C GLU A 296 0.78 29.12 -16.15
N ALA A 297 -0.14 29.86 -15.52
CA ALA A 297 -0.71 29.49 -14.22
C ALA A 297 -1.48 28.16 -14.30
N GLY A 298 -2.22 27.93 -15.39
CA GLY A 298 -2.88 26.65 -15.65
C GLY A 298 -1.89 25.49 -15.85
N LEU A 299 -0.73 25.75 -16.46
CA LEU A 299 0.32 24.73 -16.64
C LEU A 299 0.96 24.36 -15.30
N VAL A 300 1.23 25.35 -14.44
CA VAL A 300 1.72 25.13 -13.07
C VAL A 300 0.71 24.33 -12.25
N GLU A 301 -0.58 24.71 -12.31
CA GLU A 301 -1.66 23.97 -11.64
C GLU A 301 -1.71 22.52 -12.10
N ALA A 302 -1.73 22.26 -13.42
CA ALA A 302 -1.77 20.90 -13.96
C ALA A 302 -0.55 20.07 -13.54
N TYR A 303 0.64 20.68 -13.51
CA TYR A 303 1.87 20.05 -13.04
C TYR A 303 1.81 19.70 -11.55
N HIS A 304 1.36 20.62 -10.69
CA HIS A 304 1.21 20.38 -9.25
C HIS A 304 0.18 19.29 -8.97
N MET A 305 -0.97 19.34 -9.62
CA MET A 305 -2.01 18.32 -9.47
C MET A 305 -1.53 16.96 -9.97
N HIS A 306 -0.86 16.88 -11.12
CA HIS A 306 -0.26 15.64 -11.61
C HIS A 306 0.72 15.03 -10.59
N LYS A 307 1.57 15.87 -9.98
CA LYS A 307 2.51 15.42 -8.94
C LYS A 307 1.80 14.98 -7.66
N LEU A 308 0.79 15.72 -7.20
CA LEU A 308 -0.03 15.36 -6.05
C LEU A 308 -0.64 13.98 -6.24
N PHE A 309 -1.33 13.74 -7.37
CA PHE A 309 -1.95 12.44 -7.64
C PHE A 309 -0.92 11.32 -7.77
N THR A 310 0.17 11.55 -8.50
CA THR A 310 1.15 10.50 -8.84
C THR A 310 2.07 10.14 -7.68
N TYR A 311 2.59 11.13 -6.97
CA TYR A 311 3.68 10.95 -6.00
C TYR A 311 3.24 11.07 -4.54
N THR A 312 2.03 11.59 -4.29
CA THR A 312 1.50 11.74 -2.92
C THR A 312 0.29 10.84 -2.69
N LEU A 313 -0.79 11.00 -3.47
CA LEU A 313 -2.05 10.30 -3.21
C LEU A 313 -1.99 8.82 -3.62
N LYS A 314 -1.47 8.51 -4.82
CA LYS A 314 -1.38 7.12 -5.30
C LYS A 314 -0.59 6.21 -4.35
N PRO A 315 0.62 6.58 -3.87
CA PRO A 315 1.37 5.70 -2.97
C PRO A 315 0.65 5.39 -1.65
N LEU A 316 -0.06 6.37 -1.07
CA LEU A 316 -0.82 6.19 0.18
C LEU A 316 -1.91 5.12 0.02
N VAL A 317 -2.72 5.23 -1.03
CA VAL A 317 -3.81 4.30 -1.32
C VAL A 317 -3.26 2.93 -1.72
N GLN A 318 -2.22 2.91 -2.57
CA GLN A 318 -1.62 1.68 -3.06
C GLN A 318 -1.01 0.85 -1.93
N PHE A 319 -0.34 1.49 -0.95
CA PHE A 319 0.25 0.78 0.17
C PHE A 319 -0.76 -0.08 0.95
N VAL A 320 -1.94 0.49 1.26
CA VAL A 320 -2.99 -0.24 1.98
C VAL A 320 -3.61 -1.35 1.14
N ILE A 321 -3.91 -1.06 -0.14
CA ILE A 321 -4.42 -2.06 -1.08
C ILE A 321 -3.47 -3.26 -1.18
N ARG A 322 -2.18 -2.99 -1.38
CA ARG A 322 -1.18 -4.04 -1.56
C ARG A 322 -0.98 -4.84 -0.28
N ALA A 323 -1.10 -4.23 0.90
CA ALA A 323 -1.05 -4.97 2.16
C ALA A 323 -2.24 -5.95 2.30
N ASP A 324 -3.46 -5.54 1.95
CA ASP A 324 -4.62 -6.45 1.96
C ASP A 324 -4.45 -7.59 0.94
N GLU A 325 -3.99 -7.26 -0.27
CA GLU A 325 -3.70 -8.23 -1.32
C GLU A 325 -2.57 -9.20 -0.94
N ALA A 326 -1.54 -8.72 -0.22
CA ALA A 326 -0.45 -9.54 0.29
C ALA A 326 -0.95 -10.55 1.33
N ALA A 327 -1.82 -10.11 2.25
CA ALA A 327 -2.44 -11.01 3.23
C ALA A 327 -3.30 -12.08 2.54
N TYR A 328 -4.08 -11.70 1.54
CA TYR A 328 -4.88 -12.66 0.77
C TYR A 328 -4.00 -13.62 -0.04
N PHE A 329 -2.91 -13.14 -0.63
CA PHE A 329 -1.94 -13.98 -1.32
C PHE A 329 -1.26 -14.96 -0.36
N GLN A 330 -0.82 -14.53 0.82
CA GLN A 330 -0.13 -15.45 1.74
C GLN A 330 -1.08 -16.47 2.39
N PHE A 331 -2.29 -16.05 2.75
CA PHE A 331 -3.16 -16.82 3.65
C PHE A 331 -4.54 -17.18 3.09
N GLY A 332 -4.91 -16.69 1.90
CA GLY A 332 -6.26 -16.81 1.35
C GLY A 332 -6.37 -17.55 0.02
N HIS A 333 -5.50 -17.27 -0.95
CA HIS A 333 -5.73 -17.72 -2.34
C HIS A 333 -5.69 -19.25 -2.49
N LYS A 334 -4.80 -19.96 -1.78
CA LYS A 334 -4.63 -21.41 -1.90
C LYS A 334 -5.88 -22.18 -1.46
N THR A 335 -6.58 -21.68 -0.45
CA THR A 335 -7.81 -22.26 0.08
C THR A 335 -9.06 -21.67 -0.56
N LYS A 336 -8.91 -20.78 -1.56
CA LYS A 336 -9.98 -19.96 -2.12
C LYS A 336 -10.83 -19.30 -1.03
N PHE A 337 -10.18 -18.80 0.02
CA PHE A 337 -10.83 -18.22 1.18
C PHE A 337 -11.84 -17.14 0.75
N VAL A 338 -13.00 -17.17 1.38
CA VAL A 338 -14.02 -16.13 1.32
C VAL A 338 -14.46 -15.83 2.74
N ALA A 339 -14.57 -14.56 3.10
CA ALA A 339 -15.02 -14.18 4.43
C ALA A 339 -16.49 -14.61 4.65
N HIS A 340 -16.80 -15.16 5.82
CA HIS A 340 -18.13 -15.73 6.11
C HIS A 340 -19.29 -14.74 5.87
N TRP A 341 -19.09 -13.46 6.19
CA TRP A 341 -20.09 -12.41 6.02
C TRP A 341 -20.33 -11.98 4.56
N MET A 342 -19.60 -12.57 3.60
CA MET A 342 -19.90 -12.46 2.17
C MET A 342 -21.01 -13.43 1.70
N GLY A 343 -21.52 -14.24 2.62
CA GLY A 343 -22.66 -15.10 2.35
C GLY A 343 -22.39 -16.16 1.28
N GLN A 344 -23.32 -16.32 0.34
CA GLN A 344 -23.18 -17.28 -0.76
C GLN A 344 -22.19 -16.86 -1.86
N SER A 345 -21.49 -15.73 -1.69
CA SER A 345 -20.48 -15.30 -2.66
C SER A 345 -19.33 -16.31 -2.72
N SER A 346 -18.85 -16.62 -3.92
CA SER A 346 -17.74 -17.54 -4.11
C SER A 346 -16.84 -17.10 -5.27
N TRP A 347 -15.66 -17.70 -5.34
CA TRP A 347 -14.75 -17.51 -6.47
C TRP A 347 -15.07 -18.46 -7.61
N GLU A 348 -15.52 -17.90 -8.72
CA GLU A 348 -15.69 -18.60 -10.00
C GLU A 348 -14.36 -18.62 -10.76
N SER A 349 -13.77 -19.79 -10.94
CA SER A 349 -12.51 -19.95 -11.69
C SER A 349 -12.74 -19.98 -13.21
N GLY A 350 -11.75 -19.55 -13.99
CA GLY A 350 -11.77 -19.67 -15.45
C GLY A 350 -12.54 -18.55 -16.17
N TYR A 351 -12.87 -17.45 -15.48
CA TYR A 351 -13.50 -16.30 -16.13
C TYR A 351 -12.51 -15.60 -17.07
N ARG A 352 -12.93 -15.33 -18.31
CA ARG A 352 -12.18 -14.51 -19.27
C ARG A 352 -12.92 -13.22 -19.54
N THR A 353 -12.22 -12.10 -19.50
CA THR A 353 -12.79 -10.82 -19.93
C THR A 353 -13.10 -10.87 -21.43
N PRO A 354 -14.06 -10.06 -21.92
CA PRO A 354 -14.31 -9.96 -23.36
C PRO A 354 -13.01 -9.62 -24.11
N ARG A 355 -12.63 -10.46 -25.09
CA ARG A 355 -11.37 -10.37 -25.86
C ARG A 355 -10.08 -10.65 -25.08
N GLY A 356 -10.16 -11.02 -23.81
CA GLY A 356 -9.01 -11.41 -22.99
C GLY A 356 -8.62 -12.87 -23.20
N ARG A 357 -7.31 -13.16 -23.12
CA ARG A 357 -6.77 -14.53 -23.12
C ARG A 357 -6.42 -15.05 -21.71
N THR A 358 -6.58 -14.19 -20.71
CA THR A 358 -6.20 -14.48 -19.33
C THR A 358 -7.39 -15.02 -18.55
N ASP A 359 -7.16 -16.13 -17.84
CA ASP A 359 -8.10 -16.69 -16.88
C ASP A 359 -8.02 -15.97 -15.54
N TRP A 360 -9.19 -15.66 -14.98
CA TRP A 360 -9.36 -15.00 -13.70
C TRP A 360 -10.22 -15.86 -12.78
N ASN A 361 -9.98 -15.72 -11.48
CA ASN A 361 -10.99 -16.02 -10.48
C ASN A 361 -11.88 -14.78 -10.34
N ARG A 362 -13.19 -14.96 -10.40
CA ARG A 362 -14.19 -13.88 -10.40
C ARG A 362 -15.15 -14.04 -9.23
N MET A 363 -15.47 -12.94 -8.57
CA MET A 363 -16.56 -12.83 -7.61
C MET A 363 -17.47 -11.68 -8.02
N VAL A 364 -18.73 -12.00 -8.31
CA VAL A 364 -19.75 -11.00 -8.66
C VAL A 364 -20.29 -10.40 -7.36
N LEU A 365 -20.13 -9.08 -7.21
CA LEU A 365 -20.58 -8.35 -6.01
C LEU A 365 -21.91 -7.63 -6.28
N SER A 366 -22.12 -7.20 -7.51
CA SER A 366 -23.39 -6.67 -8.01
C SER A 366 -23.46 -6.78 -9.54
N ASN A 367 -24.55 -6.31 -10.14
CA ASN A 367 -24.67 -6.21 -11.60
C ASN A 367 -23.69 -5.22 -12.25
N LYS A 368 -23.06 -4.34 -11.46
CA LYS A 368 -22.11 -3.32 -11.93
C LYS A 368 -20.68 -3.57 -11.48
N THR A 369 -20.50 -4.38 -10.45
CA THR A 369 -19.20 -4.53 -9.79
C THR A 369 -18.81 -5.98 -9.66
N THR A 370 -17.58 -6.27 -10.07
CA THR A 370 -17.00 -7.60 -10.02
C THR A 370 -15.56 -7.49 -9.53
N LEU A 371 -15.21 -8.31 -8.54
CA LEU A 371 -13.84 -8.44 -8.07
C LEU A 371 -13.19 -9.64 -8.76
N ARG A 372 -12.00 -9.46 -9.30
CA ARG A 372 -11.24 -10.51 -10.00
C ARG A 372 -9.85 -10.60 -9.45
N TYR A 373 -9.30 -11.80 -9.37
CA TYR A 373 -7.87 -11.97 -9.14
C TYR A 373 -7.26 -13.07 -10.00
N ARG A 374 -5.95 -12.96 -10.22
CA ARG A 374 -5.12 -14.03 -10.78
C ARG A 374 -3.77 -14.06 -10.07
N ILE A 375 -3.15 -15.23 -10.07
CA ILE A 375 -1.73 -15.37 -9.75
C ILE A 375 -0.96 -15.19 -11.05
N LYS A 376 0.12 -14.41 -11.01
CA LYS A 376 1.02 -14.21 -12.16
C LYS A 376 2.46 -14.25 -11.69
N THR A 377 3.37 -14.55 -12.60
CA THR A 377 4.81 -14.44 -12.38
C THR A 377 5.32 -13.17 -13.04
N VAL A 378 6.09 -12.37 -12.31
CA VAL A 378 6.75 -11.15 -12.78
C VAL A 378 8.25 -11.34 -12.67
N THR A 379 9.02 -10.78 -13.60
CA THR A 379 10.48 -10.77 -13.52
C THR A 379 10.95 -9.51 -12.80
N GLU A 380 11.74 -9.67 -11.75
CA GLU A 380 12.37 -8.58 -11.01
C GLU A 380 13.89 -8.63 -11.17
N GLU A 381 14.53 -7.46 -11.14
CA GLU A 381 15.99 -7.34 -11.12
C GLU A 381 16.48 -7.07 -9.69
N VAL A 382 17.43 -7.88 -9.24
CA VAL A 382 18.03 -7.83 -7.89
C VAL A 382 19.55 -7.76 -7.99
N SER A 383 20.20 -7.39 -6.89
CA SER A 383 21.66 -7.49 -6.74
C SER A 383 22.09 -8.94 -6.87
N ALA A 384 23.13 -9.21 -7.68
CA ALA A 384 23.71 -10.56 -7.81
C ALA A 384 24.64 -10.95 -6.64
N GLU A 385 24.87 -10.03 -5.69
CA GLU A 385 25.72 -10.19 -4.49
C GLU A 385 24.98 -9.94 -3.18
#